data_AF-A0A831LRJ9-F1
#
_entry.id   AF-A0A831LRJ9-F1
#
_cell.length_a   1.000
_cell.length_b   1.000
_cell.length_c   1.000
_cell.angle_alpha   90.00
_cell.angle_beta   90.00
_cell.angle_gamma   90.00
#
_symmetry.space_group_name_H-M   'P 1'
#
loop_
_entity.id
_entity.type
_entity.pdbx_description
1 polymer ?
#
loop_
_entity_poly.entity_id
_entity_poly.type
_entity_poly.pdbx_seq_one_letter_code
_entity_poly.pdbx_strand_id
1 'polypeptide(L)'
;MDTLISVLIASAVTFFFVRRYLKQLTTAKRNPQPKAAAPVSSAPCPRCSRPVPEGSAFCSACGAAMAMWNVHRAQVKTGPTDPASQGKPRPVINASLCIGCGGCVDVCPESGTLELVNGKAILAHADRCAGHAKCITACPTSALSLAFGNVLQTVRVPSVNEVFETNLRGVFIVGELGGMGLIKTAINEGRMVVDHIRKRLEEGGHWQPRRDEHGAILPAAPDQPQPYDVLIVGAGPAGLSASLTAHQYGLHYLTLEQGETAATIRNYPRHKFLMAEPIDIPLYGTLYVGDGTKESLLSVWETIIANTGVRVRTQEGVTSIRRDGDGFQVDTAKAHYLARHVVLALGKRGTPRRLNVPGEELSKVAYRLIEAETYSGNDILIVGGGDSAVEAALATAKGGKNRVTLSYRGDDFSRLRARNLEMLQEAEAAGRISVLRRSQVVRIAPTAVELDISGVRRELPNEFVFVLIGG
;
A
#
# COMPACT_ATOMS: atom_id res chain seq x y z
N MET A 1 -10.86 -13.99 56.42
CA MET A 1 -9.50 -13.42 56.47
C MET A 1 -8.94 -13.23 55.07
N ASP A 2 -9.15 -14.19 54.17
CA ASP A 2 -8.62 -14.16 52.79
C ASP A 2 -9.15 -13.01 51.93
N THR A 3 -10.43 -12.64 52.03
CA THR A 3 -11.02 -11.53 51.27
C THR A 3 -10.42 -10.18 51.64
N LEU A 4 -10.05 -9.98 52.91
CA LEU A 4 -9.44 -8.75 53.39
C LEU A 4 -7.99 -8.63 52.91
N ILE A 5 -7.28 -9.75 52.85
CA ILE A 5 -5.91 -9.83 52.32
C ILE A 5 -5.91 -9.58 50.81
N SER A 6 -6.85 -10.13 50.06
CA SER A 6 -6.96 -9.90 48.61
C SER A 6 -7.25 -8.43 48.27
N VAL A 7 -8.13 -7.76 49.04
CA VAL A 7 -8.42 -6.32 48.85
C VAL A 7 -7.20 -5.46 49.21
N LEU A 8 -6.46 -5.81 50.26
CA LEU A 8 -5.22 -5.11 50.64
C LEU A 8 -4.14 -5.27 49.57
N ILE A 9 -3.98 -6.46 48.99
CA ILE A 9 -3.02 -6.71 47.91
C ILE A 9 -3.44 -5.94 46.64
N ALA A 10 -4.70 -6.01 46.23
CA ALA A 10 -5.19 -5.29 45.06
C ALA A 10 -5.04 -3.76 45.23
N SER A 11 -5.31 -3.25 46.43
CA SER A 11 -5.11 -1.83 46.76
C SER A 11 -3.64 -1.43 46.75
N ALA A 12 -2.75 -2.27 47.29
CA ALA A 12 -1.31 -2.02 47.27
C ALA A 12 -0.72 -2.05 45.86
N VAL A 13 -1.16 -2.97 45.00
CA VAL A 13 -0.76 -3.05 43.60
C VAL A 13 -1.27 -1.84 42.82
N THR A 14 -2.53 -1.46 43.01
CA THR A 14 -3.12 -0.26 42.38
C THR A 14 -2.38 1.00 42.82
N PHE A 15 -2.09 1.14 44.12
CA PHE A 15 -1.34 2.26 44.65
C PHE A 15 0.10 2.31 44.13
N PHE A 16 0.75 1.16 43.93
CA PHE A 16 2.07 1.07 43.32
C PHE A 16 2.08 1.56 41.86
N PHE A 17 1.09 1.16 41.06
CA PHE A 17 0.96 1.60 39.67
C PHE A 17 0.60 3.09 39.57
N VAL A 18 -0.35 3.57 40.39
CA VAL A 18 -0.72 5.00 40.43
C VAL A 18 0.45 5.85 40.89
N ARG A 19 1.20 5.42 41.92
CA ARG A 19 2.39 6.14 42.40
C ARG A 19 3.50 6.16 41.34
N ARG A 20 3.70 5.06 40.59
CA ARG A 20 4.67 4.99 39.47
C ARG A 20 4.27 5.92 38.32
N TYR A 21 2.98 5.97 37.99
CA TYR A 21 2.43 6.86 36.97
C TYR A 21 2.55 8.34 37.35
N LEU A 22 2.22 8.70 38.60
CA LEU A 22 2.42 10.06 39.12
C LEU A 22 3.90 10.45 39.21
N LYS A 23 4.79 9.50 39.51
CA LYS A 23 6.25 9.72 39.47
C LYS A 23 6.72 9.99 38.05
N GLN A 24 6.20 9.28 37.04
CA GLN A 24 6.50 9.54 35.63
C GLN A 24 6.03 10.93 35.17
N LEU A 25 4.83 11.34 35.57
CA LEU A 25 4.30 12.69 35.28
C LEU A 25 5.11 13.81 35.94
N THR A 26 5.68 13.57 37.12
CA THR A 26 6.52 14.56 37.83
C THR A 26 7.96 14.57 37.33
N THR A 27 8.52 13.45 36.86
CA THR A 27 9.84 13.42 36.19
C THR A 27 9.82 14.00 34.78
N ALA A 28 8.69 13.93 34.06
CA ALA A 28 8.55 14.51 32.73
C ALA A 28 8.68 16.05 32.71
N LYS A 29 8.43 16.72 33.84
CA LYS A 29 8.59 18.19 33.99
C LYS A 29 10.01 18.64 34.36
N ARG A 30 10.97 17.74 34.54
CA ARG A 30 12.32 18.07 35.05
C ARG A 30 13.48 17.76 34.11
N ASN A 31 13.23 17.38 32.86
CA ASN A 31 14.30 17.36 31.88
C ASN A 31 14.58 18.80 31.45
N PRO A 32 15.77 19.38 31.69
CA PRO A 32 16.10 20.67 31.12
C PRO A 32 15.99 20.53 29.61
N GLN A 33 15.18 21.39 28.98
CA GLN A 33 15.17 21.51 27.53
C GLN A 33 16.62 21.61 27.05
N PRO A 34 17.06 20.77 26.09
CA PRO A 34 18.35 21.02 25.46
C PRO A 34 18.30 22.45 24.93
N LYS A 35 19.30 23.25 25.33
CA LYS A 35 19.52 24.62 24.82
C LYS A 35 19.23 24.63 23.33
N ALA A 36 18.37 25.55 22.90
CA ALA A 36 18.00 25.74 21.51
C ALA A 36 19.25 25.66 20.64
N ALA A 37 19.31 24.60 19.83
CA ALA A 37 20.26 24.54 18.74
C ALA A 37 20.02 25.75 17.84
N ALA A 38 21.10 26.28 17.26
CA ALA A 38 21.10 27.36 16.28
C ALA A 38 19.96 27.19 15.25
N PRO A 39 19.42 28.30 14.68
CA PRO A 39 18.22 28.24 13.84
C PRO A 39 18.43 27.25 12.70
N VAL A 40 17.81 26.07 12.83
CA VAL A 40 17.74 25.09 11.76
C VAL A 40 16.91 25.77 10.69
N SER A 41 17.48 25.89 9.48
CA SER A 41 16.73 26.44 8.35
C SER A 41 15.38 25.70 8.26
N SER A 42 14.30 26.45 8.13
CA SER A 42 12.95 25.86 8.09
C SER A 42 12.26 26.35 6.84
N ALA A 43 11.87 25.40 5.99
CA ALA A 43 11.04 25.69 4.84
C ALA A 43 9.57 25.72 5.30
N PRO A 44 8.75 26.67 4.80
CA PRO A 44 7.33 26.66 5.09
C PRO A 44 6.68 25.41 4.45
N CYS A 45 5.81 24.74 5.21
CA CYS A 45 5.03 23.62 4.70
C CYS A 45 4.25 24.08 3.46
N PRO A 46 4.37 23.40 2.31
CA PRO A 46 3.70 23.80 1.08
C PRO A 46 2.17 23.75 1.15
N ARG A 47 1.60 23.09 2.18
CA ARG A 47 0.15 22.97 2.41
C ARG A 47 -0.39 23.92 3.47
N CYS A 48 0.27 24.01 4.63
CA CYS A 48 -0.26 24.77 5.78
C CYS A 48 0.61 25.96 6.18
N SER A 49 1.67 26.25 5.42
CA SER A 49 2.61 27.35 5.60
C SER A 49 3.36 27.38 6.94
N ARG A 50 3.13 26.42 7.84
CA ARG A 50 3.86 26.29 9.10
C ARG A 50 5.31 25.86 8.86
N PRO A 51 6.27 26.35 9.64
CA PRO A 51 7.68 25.99 9.49
C PRO A 51 7.88 24.49 9.69
N VAL A 52 8.58 23.86 8.75
CA VAL A 52 8.98 22.45 8.80
C VAL A 52 10.49 22.40 8.92
N PRO A 53 11.05 21.70 9.95
CA PRO A 53 12.50 21.54 10.07
C PRO A 53 13.09 20.89 8.82
N GLU A 54 14.21 21.42 8.33
CA GLU A 54 14.94 20.85 7.19
C GLU A 54 15.25 19.35 7.40
N GLY A 55 15.02 18.54 6.36
CA GLY A 55 15.15 17.07 6.43
C GLY A 55 13.94 16.32 6.98
N SER A 56 12.88 17.01 7.46
CA SER A 56 11.67 16.32 7.92
C SER A 56 10.94 15.64 6.75
N ALA A 57 10.72 14.32 6.86
CA ALA A 57 9.94 13.57 5.88
C ALA A 57 8.46 14.02 5.84
N PHE A 58 7.93 14.51 6.97
CA PHE A 58 6.54 14.93 7.13
C PHE A 58 6.41 16.27 7.88
N CYS A 59 5.37 17.04 7.56
CA CYS A 59 4.98 18.21 8.35
C CYS A 59 4.29 17.77 9.64
N SER A 60 4.83 18.15 10.80
CA SER A 60 4.27 17.83 12.13
C SER A 60 2.89 18.41 12.38
N ALA A 61 2.51 19.48 11.66
CA ALA A 61 1.23 20.14 11.85
C ALA A 61 0.09 19.55 11.03
N CYS A 62 0.37 19.10 9.80
CA CYS A 62 -0.68 18.68 8.87
C CYS A 62 -0.42 17.30 8.23
N GLY A 63 0.66 16.62 8.59
CA GLY A 63 1.01 15.28 8.11
C GLY A 63 1.51 15.21 6.67
N ALA A 64 1.62 16.33 5.95
CA ALA A 64 2.03 16.35 4.54
C ALA A 64 3.44 15.75 4.37
N ALA A 65 3.62 14.85 3.41
CA ALA A 65 4.93 14.30 3.05
C ALA A 65 5.71 15.33 2.22
N MET A 66 6.87 15.79 2.71
CA MET A 66 7.63 16.86 2.05
C MET A 66 8.21 16.43 0.71
N ALA A 67 8.59 15.15 0.59
CA ALA A 67 9.04 14.56 -0.67
C ALA A 67 7.99 14.62 -1.79
N MET A 68 6.70 14.49 -1.46
CA MET A 68 5.61 14.51 -2.44
C MET A 68 5.48 15.87 -3.14
N TRP A 69 5.59 16.95 -2.37
CA TRP A 69 5.45 18.31 -2.90
C TRP A 69 6.65 18.77 -3.70
N ASN A 70 7.85 18.27 -3.38
CA ASN A 70 9.04 18.51 -4.18
C ASN A 70 8.92 17.88 -5.57
N VAL A 71 8.19 16.76 -5.71
CA VAL A 71 7.90 16.12 -7.00
C VAL A 71 6.84 16.91 -7.78
N HIS A 72 5.75 17.36 -7.16
CA HIS A 72 4.70 18.13 -7.84
C HIS A 72 5.11 19.56 -8.20
N ARG A 73 6.00 20.19 -7.43
CA ARG A 73 6.53 21.53 -7.70
C ARG A 73 7.78 21.54 -8.58
N ALA A 74 8.34 20.37 -8.92
CA ALA A 74 9.45 20.30 -9.84
C ALA A 74 8.99 20.82 -11.21
N GLN A 75 9.59 21.92 -11.68
CA GLN A 75 9.28 22.46 -12.99
C GLN A 75 9.58 21.40 -14.06
N VAL A 76 8.57 21.07 -14.86
CA VAL A 76 8.76 20.29 -16.08
C VAL A 76 9.52 21.16 -17.07
N LYS A 77 10.83 20.94 -17.23
CA LYS A 77 11.57 21.50 -18.35
C LYS A 77 11.13 20.76 -19.62
N THR A 78 10.24 21.38 -20.39
CA THR A 78 9.94 20.94 -21.74
C THR A 78 11.15 21.26 -22.62
N GLY A 79 11.92 20.24 -23.01
CA GLY A 79 12.92 20.37 -24.07
C GLY A 79 12.26 20.62 -25.43
N PRO A 80 12.97 21.22 -26.39
CA PRO A 80 12.40 21.53 -27.70
C PRO A 80 11.95 20.25 -28.41
N THR A 81 10.74 20.27 -28.96
CA THR A 81 10.19 19.22 -29.82
C THR A 81 10.84 19.30 -31.20
N ASP A 82 11.79 18.42 -31.48
CA ASP A 82 12.41 18.29 -32.80
C ASP A 82 11.56 17.36 -33.70
N PRO A 83 11.08 17.84 -34.88
CA PRO A 83 10.32 17.03 -35.83
C PRO A 83 11.11 15.89 -36.51
N ALA A 84 12.42 15.75 -36.25
CA ALA A 84 13.31 14.85 -37.00
C ALA A 84 13.58 13.46 -36.37
N SER A 85 12.64 12.83 -35.64
CA SER A 85 12.89 11.51 -35.03
C SER A 85 12.18 10.33 -35.71
N GLN A 86 12.51 10.10 -36.98
CA GLN A 86 12.61 8.72 -37.47
C GLN A 86 14.00 8.19 -37.08
N GLY A 87 14.10 7.31 -36.08
CA GLY A 87 15.34 6.55 -35.86
C GLY A 87 15.88 6.49 -34.43
N LYS A 88 16.35 5.28 -34.10
CA LYS A 88 17.04 4.79 -32.90
C LYS A 88 16.16 4.53 -31.65
N PRO A 89 16.26 3.32 -31.04
CA PRO A 89 15.54 2.99 -29.82
C PRO A 89 16.08 3.78 -28.63
N ARG A 90 15.17 4.36 -27.84
CA ARG A 90 15.51 5.21 -26.69
C ARG A 90 14.95 4.62 -25.39
N PRO A 91 15.64 4.79 -24.25
CA PRO A 91 15.14 4.34 -22.97
C PRO A 91 14.00 5.23 -22.48
N VAL A 92 12.88 4.60 -22.13
CA VAL A 92 11.73 5.20 -21.44
C VAL A 92 11.80 4.81 -19.97
N ILE A 93 11.58 5.78 -19.08
CA ILE A 93 11.75 5.59 -17.64
C ILE A 93 10.39 5.68 -16.96
N ASN A 94 9.97 4.60 -16.31
CA ASN A 94 8.81 4.55 -15.44
C ASN A 94 9.17 5.12 -14.06
N ALA A 95 8.79 6.37 -13.82
CA ALA A 95 9.07 7.07 -12.57
C ALA A 95 8.46 6.38 -11.32
N SER A 96 7.37 5.63 -11.48
CA SER A 96 6.74 4.88 -10.38
C SER A 96 7.53 3.63 -9.98
N LEU A 97 8.29 3.05 -10.92
CA LEU A 97 9.18 1.91 -10.66
C LEU A 97 10.62 2.33 -10.36
N CYS A 98 11.03 3.52 -10.78
CA CYS A 98 12.38 4.03 -10.56
C CYS A 98 12.60 4.28 -9.06
N ILE A 99 13.57 3.60 -8.46
CA ILE A 99 13.94 3.79 -7.04
C ILE A 99 15.05 4.83 -6.85
N GLY A 100 15.51 5.49 -7.92
CA GLY A 100 16.52 6.54 -7.83
C GLY A 100 17.95 6.08 -7.59
N CYS A 101 18.24 4.79 -7.80
CA CYS A 101 19.54 4.19 -7.47
C CYS A 101 20.72 4.63 -8.36
N GLY A 102 20.48 5.40 -9.42
CA GLY A 102 21.57 5.93 -10.28
C GLY A 102 22.23 4.94 -11.23
N GLY A 103 22.08 3.63 -11.04
CA GLY A 103 22.77 2.62 -11.84
C GLY A 103 22.62 2.76 -13.36
N CYS A 104 21.48 3.27 -13.86
CA CYS A 104 21.30 3.57 -15.28
C CYS A 104 22.12 4.77 -15.79
N VAL A 105 22.39 5.75 -14.92
CA VAL A 105 23.26 6.91 -15.18
C VAL A 105 24.71 6.45 -15.19
N ASP A 106 25.10 5.64 -14.20
CA ASP A 106 26.50 5.19 -14.02
C ASP A 106 27.00 4.32 -15.19
N VAL A 107 26.14 3.48 -15.76
CA VAL A 107 26.50 2.61 -16.89
C VAL A 107 26.33 3.29 -18.25
N CYS A 108 25.84 4.53 -18.29
CA CYS A 108 25.63 5.24 -19.53
C CYS A 108 26.98 5.76 -20.05
N PRO A 109 27.48 5.26 -21.20
CA PRO A 109 28.74 5.76 -21.76
C PRO A 109 28.60 7.18 -22.31
N GLU A 110 27.37 7.63 -22.55
CA GLU A 110 27.05 8.94 -23.13
C GLU A 110 26.73 9.94 -22.02
N SER A 111 27.75 10.63 -21.53
CA SER A 111 27.68 11.55 -20.38
C SER A 111 26.54 12.58 -20.52
N GLY A 112 25.71 12.67 -19.49
CA GLY A 112 24.55 13.57 -19.43
C GLY A 112 23.32 13.08 -20.20
N THR A 113 23.36 11.94 -20.89
CA THR A 113 22.16 11.38 -21.55
C THR A 113 21.08 11.05 -20.51
N LEU A 114 21.49 10.35 -19.44
CA LEU A 114 20.65 10.05 -18.30
C LEU A 114 21.17 10.82 -17.09
N GLU A 115 20.27 11.39 -16.32
CA GLU A 115 20.61 12.11 -15.09
C GLU A 115 19.68 11.71 -13.94
N LEU A 116 20.16 11.84 -12.72
CA LEU A 116 19.32 11.74 -11.53
C LEU A 116 18.84 13.14 -11.15
N VAL A 117 17.54 13.37 -11.28
CA VAL A 117 16.89 14.59 -10.82
C VAL A 117 15.87 14.20 -9.76
N ASN A 118 16.02 14.76 -8.55
CA ASN A 118 15.13 14.50 -7.42
C ASN A 118 14.97 13.00 -7.08
N GLY A 119 16.06 12.23 -7.16
CA GLY A 119 16.04 10.79 -6.87
C GLY A 119 15.27 9.96 -7.91
N LYS A 120 15.10 10.47 -9.13
CA LYS A 120 14.54 9.72 -10.26
C LYS A 120 15.45 9.87 -11.46
N ALA A 121 15.64 8.78 -12.18
CA ALA A 121 16.34 8.82 -13.45
C ALA A 121 15.46 9.54 -14.48
N ILE A 122 16.05 10.47 -15.22
CA ILE A 122 15.43 11.16 -16.34
C ILE A 122 16.31 11.03 -17.57
N LEU A 123 15.70 11.10 -18.76
CA LEU A 123 16.42 11.24 -20.02
C LEU A 123 16.63 12.74 -20.26
N ALA A 124 17.76 13.27 -19.78
CA ALA A 124 18.06 14.71 -19.81
C ALA A 124 18.45 15.19 -21.21
N HIS A 125 19.25 14.39 -21.93
CA HIS A 125 19.71 14.69 -23.29
C HIS A 125 19.42 13.51 -24.23
N ALA A 126 18.19 13.45 -24.73
CA ALA A 126 17.72 12.35 -25.58
C ALA A 126 18.46 12.24 -26.93
N ASP A 127 18.99 13.36 -27.42
CA ASP A 127 19.81 13.50 -28.63
C ASP A 127 21.15 12.76 -28.53
N ARG A 128 21.68 12.61 -27.31
CA ARG A 128 22.95 11.93 -27.04
C ARG A 128 22.82 10.42 -26.90
N CYS A 129 21.59 9.88 -26.89
CA CYS A 129 21.36 8.46 -26.71
C CYS A 129 21.78 7.65 -27.96
N ALA A 130 22.84 6.84 -27.83
CA ALA A 130 23.26 5.93 -28.88
C ALA A 130 22.59 4.54 -28.86
N GLY A 131 21.62 4.30 -27.95
CA GLY A 131 20.71 3.14 -28.02
C GLY A 131 21.31 1.78 -27.62
N HIS A 132 22.43 1.77 -26.90
CA HIS A 132 23.18 0.56 -26.49
C HIS A 132 22.54 -0.26 -25.34
N ALA A 133 21.38 0.14 -24.84
CA ALA A 133 20.57 -0.59 -23.84
C ALA A 133 21.19 -0.88 -22.46
N LYS A 134 22.45 -0.52 -22.19
CA LYS A 134 23.15 -0.76 -20.90
C LYS A 134 22.34 -0.30 -19.67
N CYS A 135 21.68 0.84 -19.79
CA CYS A 135 20.87 1.45 -18.71
C CYS A 135 19.66 0.60 -18.28
N ILE A 136 19.14 -0.24 -19.18
CA ILE A 136 18.02 -1.15 -18.89
C ILE A 136 18.53 -2.36 -18.14
N THR A 137 19.63 -2.94 -18.62
CA THR A 137 20.28 -4.07 -17.97
C THR A 137 20.73 -3.73 -16.56
N ALA A 138 21.17 -2.49 -16.33
CA ALA A 138 21.58 -2.01 -15.00
C ALA A 138 20.40 -1.62 -14.09
N CYS A 139 19.16 -1.57 -14.59
CA CYS A 139 18.03 -1.13 -13.78
C CYS A 139 17.51 -2.26 -12.88
N PRO A 140 17.67 -2.17 -11.54
CA PRO A 140 17.31 -3.26 -10.63
C PRO A 140 15.78 -3.46 -10.52
N THR A 141 14.99 -2.44 -10.86
CA THR A 141 13.53 -2.47 -10.76
C THR A 141 12.84 -2.55 -12.11
N SER A 142 13.59 -2.75 -13.19
CA SER A 142 13.07 -2.73 -14.57
C SER A 142 12.26 -1.46 -14.89
N ALA A 143 12.62 -0.34 -14.26
CA ALA A 143 11.99 0.95 -14.52
C ALA A 143 12.31 1.50 -15.91
N LEU A 144 13.35 1.00 -16.59
CA LEU A 144 13.71 1.42 -17.94
C LEU A 144 13.28 0.38 -18.98
N SER A 145 12.80 0.82 -20.13
CA SER A 145 12.46 -0.03 -21.29
C SER A 145 12.85 0.66 -22.60
N LEU A 146 13.17 -0.07 -23.68
CA LEU A 146 13.39 0.55 -25.00
C LEU A 146 12.06 0.79 -25.70
N ALA A 147 11.86 2.01 -26.18
CA ALA A 147 10.79 2.31 -27.14
C ALA A 147 11.38 2.52 -28.54
N PHE A 148 10.71 1.95 -29.55
CA PHE A 148 10.97 2.22 -30.96
C PHE A 148 9.94 3.23 -31.45
N GLY A 149 10.40 4.44 -31.79
CA GLY A 149 9.50 5.54 -32.18
C GLY A 149 8.53 5.96 -31.08
N ASN A 150 7.48 6.71 -31.46
CA ASN A 150 6.52 7.33 -30.54
C ASN A 150 5.50 6.37 -29.91
N VAL A 151 5.68 5.04 -30.03
CA VAL A 151 4.72 4.08 -29.46
C VAL A 151 5.11 3.77 -28.01
N LEU A 152 4.73 4.71 -27.15
CA LEU A 152 4.52 4.42 -25.74
C LEU A 152 3.23 3.57 -25.63
N GLN A 153 3.34 2.31 -25.20
CA GLN A 153 2.24 1.74 -24.40
C GLN A 153 2.27 2.45 -23.04
N THR A 154 1.82 3.70 -23.03
CA THR A 154 1.42 4.37 -21.80
C THR A 154 0.15 3.70 -21.35
N VAL A 155 0.25 2.89 -20.30
CA VAL A 155 -0.89 2.78 -19.38
C VAL A 155 -1.23 4.23 -19.03
N ARG A 156 -2.36 4.73 -19.52
CA ARG A 156 -2.84 6.09 -19.22
C ARG A 156 -3.19 6.13 -17.74
N VAL A 157 -2.22 6.46 -16.90
CA VAL A 157 -2.45 6.76 -15.50
C VAL A 157 -3.02 8.18 -15.42
N PRO A 158 -4.06 8.41 -14.61
CA PRO A 158 -4.60 9.75 -14.41
C PRO A 158 -3.52 10.67 -13.81
N SER A 159 -3.47 11.92 -14.28
CA SER A 159 -2.67 12.95 -13.62
C SER A 159 -3.30 13.24 -12.27
N VAL A 160 -2.50 13.27 -11.21
CA VAL A 160 -2.93 13.54 -9.83
C VAL A 160 -2.21 14.79 -9.34
N ASN A 161 -2.94 15.75 -8.79
CA ASN A 161 -2.37 16.98 -8.24
C ASN A 161 -1.99 16.84 -6.76
N GLU A 162 -1.49 17.93 -6.17
CA GLU A 162 -1.05 17.99 -4.77
C GLU A 162 -2.13 17.73 -3.70
N VAL A 163 -3.41 17.83 -4.08
CA VAL A 163 -4.56 17.49 -3.22
C VAL A 163 -5.14 16.11 -3.57
N PHE A 164 -4.36 15.30 -4.30
CA PHE A 164 -4.70 13.96 -4.73
C PHE A 164 -5.89 13.88 -5.71
N GLU A 165 -6.29 15.02 -6.27
CA GLU A 165 -7.38 15.09 -7.25
C GLU A 165 -6.84 14.72 -8.63
N THR A 166 -7.61 13.91 -9.35
CA THR A 166 -7.27 13.49 -10.69
C THR A 166 -7.59 14.59 -11.72
N ASN A 167 -7.24 14.36 -12.98
CA ASN A 167 -7.74 15.17 -14.10
C ASN A 167 -9.27 15.09 -14.29
N LEU A 168 -9.98 14.22 -13.56
CA LEU A 168 -11.42 14.26 -13.38
C LEU A 168 -11.75 14.98 -12.07
N ARG A 169 -12.19 16.24 -12.18
CA ARG A 169 -12.60 17.05 -11.03
C ARG A 169 -13.65 16.32 -10.18
N GLY A 170 -13.38 16.18 -8.89
CA GLY A 170 -14.21 15.46 -7.92
C GLY A 170 -13.82 13.99 -7.69
N VAL A 171 -12.85 13.46 -8.46
CA VAL A 171 -12.29 12.12 -8.25
C VAL A 171 -10.88 12.23 -7.68
N PHE A 172 -10.61 11.51 -6.60
CA PHE A 172 -9.33 11.53 -5.89
C PHE A 172 -8.69 10.15 -5.83
N ILE A 173 -7.36 10.06 -5.78
CA ILE A 173 -6.61 8.80 -5.68
C ILE A 173 -5.68 8.85 -4.48
N VAL A 174 -5.81 7.88 -3.57
CA VAL A 174 -5.01 7.80 -2.33
C VAL A 174 -4.45 6.40 -2.09
N GLY A 175 -3.44 6.32 -1.23
CA GLY A 175 -2.74 5.12 -0.83
C GLY A 175 -1.86 4.55 -1.93
N GLU A 176 -1.78 3.22 -1.98
CA GLU A 176 -0.86 2.51 -2.88
C GLU A 176 -1.13 2.81 -4.37
N LEU A 177 -2.37 3.16 -4.74
CA LEU A 177 -2.75 3.55 -6.09
C LEU A 177 -2.04 4.84 -6.54
N GLY A 178 -1.86 5.81 -5.62
CA GLY A 178 -1.10 7.04 -5.83
C GLY A 178 0.43 6.86 -5.84
N GLY A 179 0.92 5.63 -5.66
CA GLY A 179 2.36 5.30 -5.70
C GLY A 179 3.04 5.19 -4.34
N MET A 180 2.31 5.37 -3.24
CA MET A 180 2.87 5.37 -1.88
C MET A 180 2.31 4.21 -1.05
N GLY A 181 3.10 3.14 -0.91
CA GLY A 181 2.68 1.87 -0.28
C GLY A 181 2.81 1.80 1.25
N LEU A 182 3.17 2.91 1.92
CA LEU A 182 3.35 2.95 3.37
C LEU A 182 2.02 3.20 4.10
N ILE A 183 1.76 2.45 5.18
CA ILE A 183 0.50 2.57 5.96
C ILE A 183 0.31 3.99 6.51
N LYS A 184 1.35 4.58 7.11
CA LYS A 184 1.30 5.95 7.66
C LYS A 184 0.94 6.97 6.59
N THR A 185 1.57 6.86 5.43
CA THR A 185 1.30 7.73 4.28
C THR A 185 -0.13 7.55 3.79
N ALA A 186 -0.58 6.31 3.59
CA ALA A 186 -1.96 6.00 3.21
C ALA A 186 -3.00 6.61 4.19
N ILE A 187 -2.78 6.46 5.51
CA ILE A 187 -3.66 7.05 6.53
C ILE A 187 -3.68 8.58 6.41
N ASN A 188 -2.52 9.23 6.29
CA ASN A 188 -2.44 10.68 6.14
C ASN A 188 -3.17 11.16 4.88
N GLU A 189 -2.96 10.50 3.74
CA GLU A 189 -3.61 10.86 2.48
C GLU A 189 -5.14 10.76 2.55
N GLY A 190 -5.65 9.69 3.16
CA GLY A 190 -7.09 9.51 3.36
C GLY A 190 -7.71 10.68 4.14
N ARG A 191 -7.05 11.11 5.22
CA ARG A 191 -7.46 12.31 5.99
C ARG A 191 -7.37 13.59 5.16
N MET A 192 -6.24 13.78 4.47
CA MET A 192 -5.96 15.00 3.71
C MET A 192 -6.98 15.27 2.60
N VAL A 193 -7.40 14.22 1.89
CA VAL A 193 -8.41 14.33 0.83
C VAL A 193 -9.77 14.72 1.39
N VAL A 194 -10.17 14.12 2.51
CA VAL A 194 -11.48 14.44 3.11
C VAL A 194 -11.49 15.84 3.73
N ASP A 195 -10.39 16.30 4.33
CA ASP A 195 -10.24 17.70 4.76
C ASP A 195 -10.49 18.68 3.59
N HIS A 196 -9.94 18.34 2.41
CA HIS A 196 -10.08 19.14 1.19
C HIS A 196 -11.51 19.11 0.65
N ILE A 197 -12.14 17.92 0.59
CA ILE A 197 -13.54 17.77 0.18
C ILE A 197 -14.46 18.57 1.11
N ARG A 198 -14.26 18.49 2.43
CA ARG A 198 -15.05 19.26 3.40
C ARG A 198 -14.91 20.77 3.18
N LYS A 199 -13.69 21.26 2.91
CA LYS A 199 -13.46 22.69 2.56
C LYS A 199 -14.24 23.11 1.32
N ARG A 200 -14.15 22.31 0.26
CA ARG A 200 -14.86 22.58 -0.99
C ARG A 200 -16.39 22.58 -0.81
N LEU A 201 -16.92 21.66 -0.01
CA LEU A 201 -18.35 21.60 0.29
C LEU A 201 -18.81 22.78 1.15
N GLU A 202 -18.00 23.22 2.12
CA GLU A 202 -18.28 24.41 2.92
C GLU A 202 -18.29 25.68 2.05
N GLU A 203 -17.27 25.87 1.21
CA GLU A 203 -17.18 27.01 0.26
C GLU A 203 -18.35 27.03 -0.73
N GLY A 204 -18.82 25.87 -1.15
CA GLY A 204 -20.00 25.71 -2.01
C GLY A 204 -21.35 25.80 -1.29
N GLY A 205 -21.37 26.01 0.04
CA GLY A 205 -22.61 26.02 0.83
C GLY A 205 -23.32 24.66 0.93
N HIS A 206 -22.63 23.57 0.60
CA HIS A 206 -23.15 22.20 0.59
C HIS A 206 -22.83 21.42 1.87
N TRP A 207 -22.10 22.01 2.82
CA TRP A 207 -21.84 21.39 4.12
C TRP A 207 -22.13 22.34 5.27
N GLN A 208 -23.02 21.91 6.16
CA GLN A 208 -23.27 22.52 7.46
C GLN A 208 -23.40 21.40 8.49
N PRO A 209 -22.47 21.29 9.47
CA PRO A 209 -22.49 20.19 10.42
C PRO A 209 -23.66 20.33 11.38
N ARG A 210 -24.42 19.25 11.57
CA ARG A 210 -25.34 19.14 12.70
C ARG A 210 -24.53 19.01 13.98
N ARG A 211 -24.97 19.67 15.05
CA ARG A 211 -24.32 19.61 16.36
C ARG A 211 -25.30 19.18 17.43
N ASP A 212 -24.80 18.48 18.44
CA ASP A 212 -25.57 18.22 19.66
C ASP A 212 -25.60 19.45 20.58
N GLU A 213 -26.29 19.31 21.72
CA GLU A 213 -26.40 20.34 22.75
C GLU A 213 -25.04 20.76 23.36
N HIS A 214 -24.02 19.91 23.23
CA HIS A 214 -22.65 20.15 23.70
C HIS A 214 -21.73 20.69 22.59
N GLY A 215 -22.25 20.92 21.38
CA GLY A 215 -21.52 21.44 20.23
C GLY A 215 -20.70 20.39 19.46
N ALA A 216 -20.78 19.11 19.81
CA ALA A 216 -20.11 18.03 19.08
C ALA A 216 -20.82 17.75 17.74
N ILE A 217 -20.05 17.47 16.69
CA ILE A 217 -20.62 17.20 15.36
C ILE A 217 -21.32 15.83 15.39
N LEU A 218 -22.57 15.81 14.95
CA LEU A 218 -23.36 14.60 14.81
C LEU A 218 -23.12 13.95 13.44
N PRO A 219 -23.03 12.62 13.37
CA PRO A 219 -22.92 11.93 12.09
C PRO A 219 -24.14 12.20 11.20
N ALA A 220 -23.95 12.20 9.87
CA ALA A 220 -25.05 12.25 8.91
C ALA A 220 -26.02 11.08 9.16
N ALA A 221 -27.32 11.21 8.88
CA ALA A 221 -28.23 10.06 9.01
C ALA A 221 -27.87 8.96 7.98
N PRO A 222 -28.00 7.67 8.31
CA PRO A 222 -27.94 6.62 7.30
C PRO A 222 -29.20 6.73 6.42
N ASP A 223 -29.04 6.59 5.11
CA ASP A 223 -30.13 6.48 4.12
C ASP A 223 -30.94 7.77 3.85
N GLN A 224 -30.25 8.91 3.74
CA GLN A 224 -30.88 10.08 3.16
C GLN A 224 -31.00 9.93 1.63
N PRO A 225 -32.13 10.32 1.00
CA PRO A 225 -32.34 10.23 -0.46
C PRO A 225 -31.50 11.22 -1.27
N GLN A 226 -30.47 11.79 -0.66
CA GLN A 226 -29.56 12.76 -1.27
C GLN A 226 -28.24 12.09 -1.67
N PRO A 227 -27.55 12.60 -2.69
CA PRO A 227 -26.22 12.11 -3.05
C PRO A 227 -25.26 12.11 -1.85
N TYR A 228 -24.34 11.16 -1.81
CA TYR A 228 -23.23 11.19 -0.86
C TYR A 228 -22.34 12.41 -1.14
N ASP A 229 -21.90 13.09 -0.08
CA ASP A 229 -20.87 14.12 -0.16
C ASP A 229 -19.56 13.52 -0.67
N VAL A 230 -19.25 12.30 -0.21
CA VAL A 230 -18.08 11.53 -0.62
C VAL A 230 -18.38 10.03 -0.59
N LEU A 231 -18.09 9.35 -1.70
CA LEU A 231 -18.08 7.89 -1.76
C LEU A 231 -16.62 7.40 -1.79
N ILE A 232 -16.29 6.44 -0.92
CA ILE A 232 -14.92 5.93 -0.77
C ILE A 232 -14.86 4.49 -1.29
N VAL A 233 -13.92 4.21 -2.18
CA VAL A 233 -13.75 2.89 -2.80
C VAL A 233 -12.52 2.21 -2.23
N GLY A 234 -12.73 1.15 -1.44
CA GLY A 234 -11.71 0.38 -0.74
C GLY A 234 -11.61 0.73 0.75
N ALA A 235 -11.56 -0.29 1.60
CA ALA A 235 -11.46 -0.19 3.06
C ALA A 235 -10.07 -0.64 3.57
N GLY A 236 -9.01 -0.29 2.84
CA GLY A 236 -7.63 -0.34 3.33
C GLY A 236 -7.30 0.85 4.25
N PRO A 237 -6.03 1.01 4.69
CA PRO A 237 -5.63 2.10 5.60
C PRO A 237 -6.05 3.50 5.15
N ALA A 238 -5.88 3.82 3.85
CA ALA A 238 -6.29 5.12 3.30
C ALA A 238 -7.81 5.30 3.32
N GLY A 239 -8.55 4.29 2.89
CA GLY A 239 -10.01 4.35 2.84
C GLY A 239 -10.66 4.39 4.22
N LEU A 240 -10.14 3.63 5.19
CA LEU A 240 -10.59 3.70 6.59
C LEU A 240 -10.29 5.06 7.21
N SER A 241 -9.10 5.63 6.97
CA SER A 241 -8.77 6.99 7.43
C SER A 241 -9.68 8.05 6.80
N ALA A 242 -9.98 7.94 5.50
CA ALA A 242 -10.95 8.80 4.84
C ALA A 242 -12.36 8.64 5.45
N SER A 243 -12.78 7.40 5.73
CA SER A 243 -14.08 7.09 6.33
C SER A 243 -14.23 7.72 7.72
N LEU A 244 -13.22 7.56 8.57
CA LEU A 244 -13.20 8.13 9.92
C LEU A 244 -13.20 9.65 9.89
N THR A 245 -12.42 10.25 8.98
CA THR A 245 -12.39 11.70 8.79
C THR A 245 -13.74 12.23 8.31
N ALA A 246 -14.38 11.54 7.37
CA ALA A 246 -15.69 11.93 6.85
C ALA A 246 -16.77 11.82 7.93
N HIS A 247 -16.69 10.76 8.74
CA HIS A 247 -17.55 10.55 9.90
C HIS A 247 -17.37 11.67 10.95
N GLN A 248 -16.12 12.03 11.26
CA GLN A 248 -15.80 13.10 12.21
C GLN A 248 -16.39 14.45 11.78
N TYR A 249 -16.45 14.73 10.49
CA TYR A 249 -17.06 15.95 9.95
C TYR A 249 -18.57 15.84 9.72
N GLY A 250 -19.19 14.71 10.04
CA GLY A 250 -20.62 14.50 9.81
C GLY A 250 -21.02 14.54 8.34
N LEU A 251 -20.08 14.24 7.42
CA LEU A 251 -20.38 14.17 5.99
C LEU A 251 -21.33 13.00 5.70
N HIS A 252 -22.18 13.15 4.68
CA HIS A 252 -22.93 12.03 4.13
C HIS A 252 -21.98 11.18 3.28
N TYR A 253 -21.48 10.07 3.83
CA TYR A 253 -20.51 9.21 3.14
C TYR A 253 -20.87 7.73 3.21
N LEU A 254 -20.28 6.96 2.30
CA LEU A 254 -20.29 5.51 2.30
C LEU A 254 -18.97 4.97 1.75
N THR A 255 -18.45 3.93 2.40
CA THR A 255 -17.26 3.19 1.94
C THR A 255 -17.66 1.83 1.41
N LEU A 256 -17.23 1.51 0.20
CA LEU A 256 -17.48 0.24 -0.48
C LEU A 256 -16.19 -0.57 -0.54
N GLU A 257 -16.23 -1.83 -0.10
CA GLU A 257 -15.10 -2.75 -0.09
C GLU A 257 -15.51 -4.08 -0.74
N GLN A 258 -14.72 -4.55 -1.72
CA GLN A 258 -15.04 -5.79 -2.44
C GLN A 258 -14.89 -7.04 -1.55
N GLY A 259 -13.98 -7.01 -0.57
CA GLY A 259 -13.68 -8.13 0.32
C GLY A 259 -13.97 -7.77 1.77
N GLU A 260 -12.97 -7.95 2.63
CA GLU A 260 -13.01 -7.60 4.05
C GLU A 260 -12.29 -6.28 4.33
N THR A 261 -12.64 -5.63 5.44
CA THR A 261 -11.93 -4.45 5.92
C THR A 261 -10.45 -4.78 6.17
N ALA A 262 -9.58 -3.84 5.81
CA ALA A 262 -8.14 -3.98 5.93
C ALA A 262 -7.56 -5.27 5.29
N ALA A 263 -8.20 -5.83 4.25
CA ALA A 263 -7.74 -7.06 3.57
C ALA A 263 -6.25 -7.03 3.19
N THR A 264 -5.75 -5.87 2.76
CA THR A 264 -4.33 -5.60 2.47
C THR A 264 -3.40 -5.91 3.64
N ILE A 265 -3.83 -5.63 4.88
CA ILE A 265 -3.08 -5.88 6.12
C ILE A 265 -3.26 -7.34 6.55
N ARG A 266 -4.48 -7.89 6.44
CA ARG A 266 -4.77 -9.31 6.74
C ARG A 266 -3.84 -10.25 5.97
N ASN A 267 -3.58 -9.91 4.71
CA ASN A 267 -2.72 -10.65 3.80
C ASN A 267 -1.20 -10.39 3.98
N TYR A 268 -0.76 -9.59 4.96
CA TYR A 268 0.68 -9.48 5.25
C TYR A 268 1.24 -10.77 5.87
N PRO A 269 2.49 -11.15 5.58
CA PRO A 269 3.14 -12.26 6.27
C PRO A 269 3.32 -11.94 7.77
N ARG A 270 3.25 -12.97 8.62
CA ARG A 270 3.27 -12.85 10.10
C ARG A 270 4.49 -12.10 10.66
N HIS A 271 5.63 -12.15 9.97
CA HIS A 271 6.88 -11.53 10.43
C HIS A 271 7.15 -10.15 9.82
N LYS A 272 6.15 -9.52 9.21
CA LYS A 272 6.32 -8.16 8.73
C LYS A 272 6.37 -7.21 9.93
N PHE A 273 7.58 -6.82 10.33
CA PHE A 273 7.78 -5.73 11.27
C PHE A 273 7.18 -4.47 10.68
N LEU A 274 6.11 -3.99 11.30
CA LEU A 274 5.58 -2.67 11.03
C LEU A 274 6.43 -1.69 11.82
N MET A 275 7.22 -0.85 11.13
CA MET A 275 7.91 0.25 11.81
C MET A 275 6.86 1.19 12.41
N ALA A 276 6.71 1.12 13.73
CA ALA A 276 5.71 1.84 14.50
C ALA A 276 6.31 3.13 15.09
N GLU A 277 6.47 4.15 14.24
CA GLU A 277 6.33 5.50 14.77
C GLU A 277 4.86 5.72 15.14
N PRO A 278 4.54 6.46 16.22
CA PRO A 278 3.15 6.77 16.57
C PRO A 278 2.41 7.40 15.39
N ILE A 279 1.19 6.93 15.12
CA ILE A 279 0.35 7.42 14.00
C ILE A 279 -0.95 7.97 14.57
N ASP A 280 -1.29 9.22 14.28
CA ASP A 280 -2.58 9.78 14.68
C ASP A 280 -3.70 9.28 13.76
N ILE A 281 -4.66 8.57 14.35
CA ILE A 281 -5.85 8.07 13.66
C ILE A 281 -7.05 8.95 14.03
N PRO A 282 -7.82 9.46 13.05
CA PRO A 282 -9.03 10.23 13.31
C PRO A 282 -10.03 9.44 14.19
N LEU A 283 -10.67 10.12 15.15
CA LEU A 283 -11.60 9.54 16.14
C LEU A 283 -11.01 8.50 17.12
N TYR A 284 -9.72 8.18 17.04
CA TYR A 284 -9.04 7.24 17.94
C TYR A 284 -7.91 7.90 18.75
N GLY A 285 -7.17 8.82 18.14
CA GLY A 285 -5.96 9.43 18.74
C GLY A 285 -4.68 8.74 18.26
N THR A 286 -3.62 8.83 19.05
CA THR A 286 -2.30 8.31 18.67
C THR A 286 -2.26 6.78 18.81
N LEU A 287 -2.13 6.09 17.68
CA LEU A 287 -1.88 4.66 17.62
C LEU A 287 -0.41 4.36 17.89
N TYR A 288 -0.17 3.58 18.95
CA TYR A 288 1.10 2.93 19.22
C TYR A 288 0.92 1.41 19.11
N VAL A 289 1.55 0.80 18.09
CA VAL A 289 1.52 -0.66 17.90
C VAL A 289 2.69 -1.24 18.67
N GLY A 290 2.46 -1.59 19.94
CA GLY A 290 3.53 -1.92 20.90
C GLY A 290 4.37 -3.15 20.55
N ASP A 291 3.80 -4.12 19.84
CA ASP A 291 4.47 -5.34 19.37
C ASP A 291 4.79 -5.32 17.86
N GLY A 292 4.36 -4.28 17.13
CA GLY A 292 4.57 -4.12 15.69
C GLY A 292 3.96 -5.20 14.80
N THR A 293 3.04 -6.02 15.31
CA THR A 293 2.44 -7.14 14.58
C THR A 293 1.27 -6.69 13.69
N LYS A 294 0.94 -7.48 12.67
CA LYS A 294 -0.23 -7.20 11.84
C LYS A 294 -1.54 -7.44 12.61
N GLU A 295 -1.54 -8.42 13.51
CA GLU A 295 -2.69 -8.83 14.30
C GLU A 295 -3.11 -7.72 15.26
N SER A 296 -2.16 -7.09 15.96
CA SER A 296 -2.46 -5.95 16.84
C SER A 296 -2.96 -4.73 16.05
N LEU A 297 -2.44 -4.50 14.84
CA LEU A 297 -2.97 -3.45 13.96
C LEU A 297 -4.41 -3.76 13.50
N LEU A 298 -4.72 -5.02 13.18
CA LEU A 298 -6.06 -5.43 12.78
C LEU A 298 -7.05 -5.32 13.93
N SER A 299 -6.70 -5.76 15.13
CA SER A 299 -7.58 -5.65 16.30
C SER A 299 -7.89 -4.19 16.64
N VAL A 300 -6.93 -3.29 16.45
CA VAL A 300 -7.14 -1.85 16.57
C VAL A 300 -8.14 -1.36 15.53
N TRP A 301 -7.97 -1.72 14.25
CA TRP A 301 -8.93 -1.32 13.21
C TRP A 301 -10.34 -1.84 13.48
N GLU A 302 -10.47 -3.09 13.91
CA GLU A 302 -11.76 -3.69 14.27
C GLU A 302 -12.40 -2.95 15.45
N THR A 303 -11.61 -2.62 16.48
CA THR A 303 -12.06 -1.83 17.63
C THR A 303 -12.51 -0.43 17.22
N ILE A 304 -11.76 0.24 16.34
CA ILE A 304 -12.12 1.57 15.83
C ILE A 304 -13.44 1.50 15.06
N ILE A 305 -13.58 0.52 14.16
CA ILE A 305 -14.81 0.36 13.37
C ILE A 305 -16.02 0.11 14.29
N ALA A 306 -15.86 -0.79 15.26
CA ALA A 306 -16.92 -1.13 16.22
C ALA A 306 -17.33 0.08 17.09
N ASN A 307 -16.37 0.89 17.55
CA ASN A 307 -16.63 1.98 18.49
C ASN A 307 -17.04 3.29 17.83
N THR A 308 -16.64 3.52 16.57
CA THR A 308 -16.94 4.79 15.87
C THR A 308 -18.19 4.70 15.00
N GLY A 309 -18.66 3.50 14.64
CA GLY A 309 -19.81 3.34 13.75
C GLY A 309 -19.55 3.82 12.32
N VAL A 310 -18.28 3.81 11.88
CA VAL A 310 -17.92 4.11 10.49
C VAL A 310 -18.63 3.17 9.51
N ARG A 311 -19.08 3.73 8.39
CA ARG A 311 -19.94 3.04 7.42
C ARG A 311 -19.11 2.40 6.32
N VAL A 312 -18.93 1.09 6.43
CA VAL A 312 -18.27 0.27 5.42
C VAL A 312 -19.19 -0.87 4.99
N ARG A 313 -19.50 -0.95 3.70
CA ARG A 313 -20.16 -2.11 3.07
C ARG A 313 -19.10 -3.01 2.47
N THR A 314 -18.91 -4.16 3.09
CA THR A 314 -18.01 -5.22 2.62
C THR A 314 -18.71 -6.11 1.59
N GLN A 315 -17.94 -6.96 0.90
CA GLN A 315 -18.46 -7.84 -0.16
C GLN A 315 -19.20 -7.08 -1.27
N GLU A 316 -18.80 -5.85 -1.53
CA GLU A 316 -19.43 -4.98 -2.52
C GLU A 316 -18.37 -4.19 -3.30
N GLY A 317 -17.95 -4.77 -4.42
CA GLY A 317 -16.96 -4.17 -5.32
C GLY A 317 -17.60 -3.16 -6.26
N VAL A 318 -16.94 -2.01 -6.42
CA VAL A 318 -17.29 -1.01 -7.44
C VAL A 318 -16.86 -1.51 -8.82
N THR A 319 -17.80 -1.51 -9.76
CA THR A 319 -17.58 -1.96 -11.15
C THR A 319 -17.43 -0.81 -12.12
N SER A 320 -18.09 0.32 -11.87
CA SER A 320 -18.00 1.50 -12.72
C SER A 320 -18.27 2.80 -11.97
N ILE A 321 -17.64 3.87 -12.43
CA ILE A 321 -17.89 5.25 -11.99
C ILE A 321 -18.12 6.06 -13.27
N ARG A 322 -19.27 6.72 -13.35
CA ARG A 322 -19.64 7.60 -14.47
C ARG A 322 -19.96 8.99 -13.93
N ARG A 323 -19.64 10.03 -14.70
CA ARG A 323 -20.09 11.38 -14.38
C ARG A 323 -21.61 11.46 -14.56
N ASP A 324 -22.28 12.05 -13.58
CA ASP A 324 -23.73 12.29 -13.60
C ASP A 324 -24.00 13.71 -13.10
N GLY A 325 -24.28 14.63 -14.03
CA GLY A 325 -24.35 16.07 -13.76
C GLY A 325 -23.08 16.61 -13.08
N ASP A 326 -23.28 17.28 -11.94
CA ASP A 326 -22.22 17.84 -11.11
C ASP A 326 -21.54 16.81 -10.19
N GLY A 327 -22.00 15.56 -10.19
CA GLY A 327 -21.47 14.47 -9.39
C GLY A 327 -21.17 13.22 -10.21
N PHE A 328 -21.36 12.08 -9.58
CA PHE A 328 -20.98 10.75 -10.07
C PHE A 328 -22.03 9.72 -9.71
N GLN A 329 -22.30 8.83 -10.66
CA GLN A 329 -22.95 7.56 -10.41
C GLN A 329 -21.86 6.49 -10.25
N VAL A 330 -21.93 5.74 -9.14
CA VAL A 330 -21.04 4.62 -8.84
C VAL A 330 -21.87 3.35 -8.78
N ASP A 331 -21.51 2.37 -9.60
CA ASP A 331 -22.23 1.11 -9.69
C ASP A 331 -21.45 -0.03 -9.04
N THR A 332 -22.21 -0.93 -8.45
CA THR A 332 -21.77 -2.22 -7.95
C THR A 332 -22.67 -3.30 -8.56
N ALA A 333 -22.35 -4.57 -8.33
CA ALA A 333 -23.25 -5.66 -8.70
C ALA A 333 -24.58 -5.66 -7.91
N LYS A 334 -24.66 -4.89 -6.81
CA LYS A 334 -25.80 -4.89 -5.88
C LYS A 334 -26.67 -3.65 -6.01
N ALA A 335 -26.07 -2.49 -6.29
CA ALA A 335 -26.75 -1.20 -6.24
C ALA A 335 -26.05 -0.11 -7.07
N HIS A 336 -26.75 1.03 -7.18
CA HIS A 336 -26.24 2.27 -7.77
C HIS A 336 -26.23 3.37 -6.71
N TYR A 337 -25.16 4.15 -6.67
CA TYR A 337 -24.96 5.21 -5.69
C TYR A 337 -24.68 6.54 -6.38
N LEU A 338 -25.26 7.62 -5.88
CA LEU A 338 -24.95 8.98 -6.34
C LEU A 338 -24.00 9.64 -5.35
N ALA A 339 -22.94 10.29 -5.84
CA ALA A 339 -21.96 10.95 -5.01
C ALA A 339 -21.43 12.24 -5.66
N ARG A 340 -21.18 13.28 -4.86
CA ARG A 340 -20.54 14.52 -5.33
C ARG A 340 -19.04 14.35 -5.57
N HIS A 341 -18.40 13.53 -4.74
CA HIS A 341 -16.97 13.23 -4.82
C HIS A 341 -16.72 11.73 -4.67
N VAL A 342 -15.66 11.23 -5.31
CA VAL A 342 -15.24 9.83 -5.22
C VAL A 342 -13.78 9.75 -4.81
N VAL A 343 -13.46 8.96 -3.79
CA VAL A 343 -12.09 8.70 -3.33
C VAL A 343 -11.72 7.26 -3.64
N LEU A 344 -10.76 7.07 -4.54
CA LEU A 344 -10.22 5.78 -4.92
C LEU A 344 -9.08 5.37 -3.97
N ALA A 345 -9.40 4.47 -3.04
CA ALA A 345 -8.51 3.94 -2.00
C ALA A 345 -8.33 2.40 -2.10
N LEU A 346 -8.55 1.83 -3.29
CA LEU A 346 -8.57 0.38 -3.58
C LEU A 346 -7.19 -0.30 -3.64
N GLY A 347 -6.11 0.47 -3.50
CA GLY A 347 -4.74 -0.02 -3.59
C GLY A 347 -4.37 -0.55 -4.99
N LYS A 348 -3.30 -1.34 -5.08
CA LYS A 348 -2.83 -1.96 -6.34
C LYS A 348 -2.99 -3.49 -6.38
N ARG A 349 -3.50 -4.07 -5.30
CA ARG A 349 -3.33 -5.51 -5.01
C ARG A 349 -4.37 -6.42 -5.64
N GLY A 350 -5.43 -5.85 -6.25
CA GLY A 350 -6.50 -6.63 -6.89
C GLY A 350 -7.13 -7.68 -5.96
N THR A 351 -7.96 -8.56 -6.52
CA THR A 351 -8.33 -9.82 -5.85
C THR A 351 -7.41 -10.91 -6.41
N PRO A 352 -6.46 -11.46 -5.63
CA PRO A 352 -5.70 -12.61 -6.11
C PRO A 352 -6.67 -13.78 -6.34
N ARG A 353 -6.44 -14.57 -7.39
CA ARG A 353 -7.21 -15.79 -7.59
C ARG A 353 -6.96 -16.75 -6.42
N ARG A 354 -8.06 -17.32 -5.93
CA ARG A 354 -8.11 -18.27 -4.82
C ARG A 354 -8.05 -19.71 -5.34
N LEU A 355 -7.43 -20.58 -4.58
CA LEU A 355 -7.48 -22.04 -4.74
C LEU A 355 -8.84 -22.59 -4.34
N ASN A 356 -9.54 -21.96 -3.39
CA ASN A 356 -10.81 -22.42 -2.82
C ASN A 356 -10.72 -23.84 -2.23
N VAL A 357 -9.65 -24.07 -1.47
CA VAL A 357 -9.39 -25.34 -0.78
C VAL A 357 -9.42 -25.14 0.74
N PRO A 358 -9.78 -26.17 1.53
CA PRO A 358 -9.76 -26.04 2.98
C PRO A 358 -8.35 -25.73 3.50
N GLY A 359 -8.23 -24.75 4.40
CA GLY A 359 -6.97 -24.29 4.96
C GLY A 359 -6.28 -23.18 4.18
N GLU A 360 -6.86 -22.71 3.07
CA GLU A 360 -6.34 -21.55 2.32
C GLU A 360 -6.33 -20.25 3.15
N GLU A 361 -7.20 -20.17 4.15
CA GLU A 361 -7.30 -19.08 5.12
C GLU A 361 -6.18 -19.06 6.20
N LEU A 362 -5.36 -20.11 6.27
CA LEU A 362 -4.30 -20.21 7.26
C LEU A 362 -3.23 -19.13 7.06
N SER A 363 -2.69 -18.62 8.17
CA SER A 363 -1.70 -17.52 8.17
C SER A 363 -0.39 -17.80 7.44
N LYS A 364 -0.14 -19.06 7.07
CA LYS A 364 1.02 -19.51 6.28
C LYS A 364 0.83 -19.37 4.78
N VAL A 365 -0.39 -19.06 4.34
CA VAL A 365 -0.76 -18.88 2.93
C VAL A 365 -0.67 -17.39 2.57
N ALA A 366 0.06 -17.08 1.51
CA ALA A 366 0.21 -15.74 0.98
C ALA A 366 0.03 -15.74 -0.54
N TYR A 367 -0.50 -14.65 -1.10
CA TYR A 367 -0.73 -14.51 -2.55
C TYR A 367 0.38 -13.71 -3.25
N ARG A 368 1.46 -13.42 -2.51
CA ARG A 368 2.61 -12.67 -3.01
C ARG A 368 3.83 -12.98 -2.15
N LEU A 369 4.97 -13.12 -2.81
CA LEU A 369 6.27 -13.06 -2.16
C LEU A 369 6.71 -11.59 -2.06
N ILE A 370 6.98 -11.11 -0.85
CA ILE A 370 7.42 -9.72 -0.61
C ILE A 370 8.94 -9.66 -0.59
N GLU A 371 9.55 -10.37 0.36
CA GLU A 371 11.00 -10.46 0.57
C GLU A 371 11.35 -11.94 0.71
N ALA A 372 12.14 -12.48 -0.21
CA ALA A 372 12.49 -13.90 -0.21
C ALA A 372 13.48 -14.22 0.91
N GLU A 373 14.33 -13.25 1.24
CA GLU A 373 15.43 -13.32 2.19
C GLU A 373 14.95 -13.49 3.64
N THR A 374 13.69 -13.11 3.94
CA THR A 374 13.08 -13.34 5.25
C THR A 374 12.86 -14.83 5.53
N TYR A 375 12.82 -15.66 4.50
CA TYR A 375 12.63 -17.10 4.62
C TYR A 375 13.98 -17.82 4.53
N SER A 376 14.36 -18.53 5.59
CA SER A 376 15.57 -19.33 5.63
C SER A 376 15.35 -20.59 6.46
N GLY A 377 15.69 -21.75 5.92
CA GLY A 377 15.53 -23.03 6.61
C GLY A 377 14.11 -23.59 6.57
N ASN A 378 13.24 -23.12 5.67
CA ASN A 378 11.82 -23.47 5.69
C ASN A 378 11.40 -24.41 4.54
N ASP A 379 10.32 -25.17 4.77
CA ASP A 379 9.59 -25.92 3.73
C ASP A 379 8.56 -25.01 3.03
N ILE A 380 8.83 -24.63 1.78
CA ILE A 380 8.03 -23.64 1.05
C ILE A 380 7.37 -24.28 -0.17
N LEU A 381 6.05 -24.13 -0.28
CA LEU A 381 5.27 -24.50 -1.46
C LEU A 381 4.95 -23.23 -2.26
N ILE A 382 5.31 -23.21 -3.54
CA ILE A 382 4.86 -22.21 -4.50
C ILE A 382 3.82 -22.84 -5.41
N VAL A 383 2.67 -22.21 -5.60
CA VAL A 383 1.57 -22.70 -6.44
C VAL A 383 1.39 -21.77 -7.63
N GLY A 384 1.60 -22.28 -8.84
CA GLY A 384 1.47 -21.51 -10.07
C GLY A 384 2.52 -21.89 -11.12
N GLY A 385 2.31 -21.44 -12.36
CA GLY A 385 3.24 -21.70 -13.46
C GLY A 385 3.49 -20.52 -14.40
N GLY A 386 3.15 -19.31 -13.95
CA GLY A 386 3.55 -18.07 -14.64
C GLY A 386 4.89 -17.54 -14.14
N ASP A 387 5.41 -16.50 -14.80
CA ASP A 387 6.70 -15.89 -14.46
C ASP A 387 6.81 -15.52 -12.98
N SER A 388 5.77 -14.93 -12.39
CA SER A 388 5.77 -14.55 -10.96
C SER A 388 5.93 -15.75 -10.02
N ALA A 389 5.36 -16.91 -10.35
CA ALA A 389 5.51 -18.12 -9.54
C ALA A 389 6.94 -18.65 -9.62
N VAL A 390 7.52 -18.65 -10.83
CA VAL A 390 8.89 -19.12 -11.06
C VAL A 390 9.92 -18.19 -10.45
N GLU A 391 9.76 -16.88 -10.58
CA GLU A 391 10.61 -15.88 -9.94
C GLU A 391 10.58 -16.03 -8.41
N ALA A 392 9.41 -16.26 -7.82
CA ALA A 392 9.28 -16.50 -6.38
C ALA A 392 9.97 -17.81 -5.94
N ALA A 393 9.82 -18.89 -6.71
CA ALA A 393 10.50 -20.16 -6.43
C ALA A 393 12.03 -20.02 -6.50
N LEU A 394 12.54 -19.33 -7.53
CA LEU A 394 13.97 -19.06 -7.69
C LEU A 394 14.50 -18.17 -6.58
N ALA A 395 13.76 -17.12 -6.21
CA ALA A 395 14.16 -16.20 -5.15
C ALA A 395 14.21 -16.88 -3.78
N THR A 396 13.20 -17.71 -3.45
CA THR A 396 13.17 -18.44 -2.17
C THR A 396 14.17 -19.60 -2.13
N ALA A 397 14.52 -20.20 -3.27
CA ALA A 397 15.57 -21.22 -3.34
C ALA A 397 16.99 -20.62 -3.27
N LYS A 398 17.13 -19.31 -3.46
CA LYS A 398 18.41 -18.61 -3.42
C LYS A 398 19.06 -18.78 -2.03
N GLY A 399 20.32 -19.21 -2.01
CA GLY A 399 21.07 -19.48 -0.78
C GLY A 399 20.93 -20.91 -0.23
N GLY A 400 20.08 -21.76 -0.83
CA GLY A 400 20.10 -23.22 -0.60
C GLY A 400 19.64 -23.70 0.77
N LYS A 401 19.14 -22.81 1.63
CA LYS A 401 18.67 -23.16 2.98
C LYS A 401 17.21 -23.61 3.02
N ASN A 402 16.40 -23.19 2.05
CA ASN A 402 14.98 -23.54 1.98
C ASN A 402 14.77 -24.79 1.13
N ARG A 403 13.78 -25.60 1.51
CA ARG A 403 13.28 -26.69 0.67
C ARG A 403 12.07 -26.18 -0.10
N VAL A 404 12.29 -25.87 -1.38
CA VAL A 404 11.27 -25.24 -2.24
C VAL A 404 10.63 -26.26 -3.16
N THR A 405 9.30 -26.32 -3.11
CA THR A 405 8.46 -27.13 -4.03
C THR A 405 7.62 -26.20 -4.89
N LEU A 406 7.65 -26.35 -6.20
CA LEU A 406 6.81 -25.64 -7.16
C LEU A 406 5.70 -26.57 -7.66
N SER A 407 4.46 -26.31 -7.28
CA SER A 407 3.27 -27.03 -7.75
C SER A 407 2.61 -26.28 -8.91
N TYR A 408 2.44 -26.99 -10.01
CA TYR A 408 1.78 -26.48 -11.20
C TYR A 408 0.84 -27.52 -11.82
N ARG A 409 -0.39 -27.08 -12.10
CA ARG A 409 -1.47 -27.94 -12.64
C ARG A 409 -1.23 -28.40 -14.08
N GLY A 410 -0.43 -27.66 -14.84
CA GLY A 410 -0.17 -27.97 -16.24
C GLY A 410 0.97 -28.96 -16.42
N ASP A 411 1.12 -29.36 -17.68
CA ASP A 411 2.10 -30.36 -18.11
C ASP A 411 3.45 -29.73 -18.42
N ASP A 412 3.44 -28.50 -18.95
CA ASP A 412 4.63 -27.77 -19.35
C ASP A 412 4.54 -26.27 -19.05
N PHE A 413 5.70 -25.63 -19.10
CA PHE A 413 5.87 -24.19 -18.88
C PHE A 413 5.96 -23.40 -20.19
N SER A 414 5.17 -23.77 -21.20
CA SER A 414 5.16 -23.14 -22.54
C SER A 414 4.89 -21.63 -22.55
N ARG A 415 4.30 -21.10 -21.48
CA ARG A 415 3.94 -19.67 -21.35
C ARG A 415 4.99 -18.82 -20.65
N LEU A 416 6.07 -19.42 -20.13
CA LEU A 416 7.13 -18.66 -19.45
C LEU A 416 8.00 -17.89 -20.44
N ARG A 417 8.56 -16.78 -19.96
CA ARG A 417 9.68 -16.14 -20.66
C ARG A 417 10.87 -17.12 -20.71
N ALA A 418 11.57 -17.16 -21.84
CA ALA A 418 12.68 -18.10 -22.08
C ALA A 418 13.70 -18.12 -20.94
N ARG A 419 14.11 -16.93 -20.46
CA ARG A 419 15.03 -16.80 -19.32
C ARG A 419 14.53 -17.47 -18.04
N ASN A 420 13.25 -17.30 -17.70
CA ASN A 420 12.68 -17.89 -16.49
C ASN A 420 12.57 -19.41 -16.62
N LEU A 421 12.30 -19.91 -17.83
CA LEU A 421 12.29 -21.33 -18.13
C LEU A 421 13.70 -21.95 -17.96
N GLU A 422 14.73 -21.34 -18.54
CA GLU A 422 16.13 -21.78 -18.41
C GLU A 422 16.55 -21.83 -16.94
N MET A 423 16.34 -20.73 -16.19
CA MET A 423 16.68 -20.66 -14.77
C MET A 423 15.95 -21.70 -13.92
N LEU A 424 14.69 -21.99 -14.24
CA LEU A 424 13.91 -23.02 -13.55
C LEU A 424 14.48 -24.41 -13.83
N GLN A 425 14.80 -24.72 -15.09
CA GLN A 425 15.38 -26.00 -15.48
C GLN A 425 16.74 -26.23 -14.82
N GLU A 426 17.60 -25.22 -14.76
CA GLU A 426 18.87 -25.28 -14.03
C GLU A 426 18.67 -25.52 -12.53
N ALA A 427 17.67 -24.88 -11.93
CA ALA A 427 17.36 -25.06 -10.52
C ALA A 427 16.77 -26.44 -10.20
N GLU A 428 15.94 -26.97 -11.10
CA GLU A 428 15.38 -28.33 -11.02
C GLU A 428 16.50 -29.38 -11.17
N ALA A 429 17.36 -29.24 -12.19
CA ALA A 429 18.48 -30.15 -12.43
C ALA A 429 19.51 -30.14 -11.29
N ALA A 430 19.73 -28.98 -10.66
CA ALA A 430 20.58 -28.84 -9.48
C ALA A 430 19.92 -29.32 -8.17
N GLY A 431 18.66 -29.80 -8.21
CA GLY A 431 17.92 -30.23 -7.01
C GLY A 431 17.55 -29.09 -6.05
N ARG A 432 17.69 -27.83 -6.47
CA ARG A 432 17.38 -26.64 -5.65
C ARG A 432 15.88 -26.42 -5.52
N ILE A 433 15.10 -26.83 -6.52
CA ILE A 433 13.64 -26.72 -6.55
C ILE A 433 13.06 -28.06 -6.98
N SER A 434 12.09 -28.56 -6.20
CA SER A 434 11.29 -29.73 -6.59
C SER A 434 10.09 -29.26 -7.40
N VAL A 435 10.03 -29.61 -8.69
CA VAL A 435 8.94 -29.18 -9.58
C VAL A 435 7.91 -30.31 -9.73
N LEU A 436 6.68 -30.05 -9.29
CA LEU A 436 5.54 -30.96 -9.38
C LEU A 436 4.59 -30.50 -10.49
N ARG A 437 4.70 -31.13 -11.65
CA ARG A 437 3.76 -30.94 -12.78
C ARG A 437 2.50 -31.77 -12.56
N ARG A 438 1.41 -31.43 -13.26
CA ARG A 438 0.09 -32.10 -13.09
C ARG A 438 -0.31 -32.21 -11.62
N SER A 439 -0.02 -31.16 -10.84
CA SER A 439 -0.29 -31.14 -9.41
C SER A 439 -1.29 -30.06 -9.03
N GLN A 440 -2.17 -30.39 -8.08
CA GLN A 440 -3.15 -29.47 -7.51
C GLN A 440 -3.17 -29.58 -6.00
N VAL A 441 -3.25 -28.45 -5.30
CA VAL A 441 -3.47 -28.43 -3.85
C VAL A 441 -4.88 -28.91 -3.57
N VAL A 442 -5.03 -29.84 -2.64
CA VAL A 442 -6.33 -30.36 -2.19
C VAL A 442 -6.71 -29.76 -0.85
N ARG A 443 -5.73 -29.61 0.05
CA ARG A 443 -5.93 -29.10 1.41
C ARG A 443 -4.63 -28.53 1.97
N ILE A 444 -4.72 -27.51 2.80
CA ILE A 444 -3.61 -26.93 3.53
C ILE A 444 -3.81 -27.17 5.03
N ALA A 445 -2.83 -27.77 5.69
CA ALA A 445 -2.82 -27.99 7.14
C ALA A 445 -1.81 -27.04 7.81
N PRO A 446 -1.86 -26.87 9.15
CA PRO A 446 -0.92 -26.00 9.87
C PRO A 446 0.56 -26.31 9.56
N THR A 447 0.93 -27.59 9.47
CA THR A 447 2.33 -28.04 9.29
C THR A 447 2.55 -28.87 8.01
N ALA A 448 1.53 -29.04 7.17
CA ALA A 448 1.59 -29.86 5.97
C ALA A 448 0.69 -29.34 4.85
N VAL A 449 0.87 -29.85 3.65
CA VAL A 449 0.01 -29.62 2.48
C VAL A 449 -0.31 -30.95 1.81
N GLU A 450 -1.57 -31.14 1.42
CA GLU A 450 -2.03 -32.29 0.66
C GLU A 450 -2.16 -31.89 -0.81
N LEU A 451 -1.45 -32.59 -1.69
CA LEU A 451 -1.43 -32.37 -3.13
C LEU A 451 -1.95 -33.62 -3.83
N ASP A 452 -2.79 -33.44 -4.84
CA ASP A 452 -3.03 -34.45 -5.86
C ASP A 452 -1.95 -34.27 -6.94
N ILE A 453 -1.12 -35.29 -7.15
CA ILE A 453 -0.05 -35.30 -8.15
C ILE A 453 -0.36 -36.41 -9.14
N SER A 454 -0.86 -36.05 -10.32
CA SER A 454 -1.25 -37.00 -11.37
C SER A 454 -2.23 -38.09 -10.90
N GLY A 455 -3.21 -37.74 -10.05
CA GLY A 455 -4.23 -38.64 -9.50
C GLY A 455 -3.82 -39.32 -8.19
N VAL A 456 -2.58 -39.11 -7.72
CA VAL A 456 -2.08 -39.69 -6.47
C VAL A 456 -1.96 -38.62 -5.41
N ARG A 457 -2.72 -38.78 -4.32
CA ARG A 457 -2.62 -37.89 -3.16
C ARG A 457 -1.31 -38.10 -2.42
N ARG A 458 -0.62 -37.00 -2.13
CA ARG A 458 0.59 -36.98 -1.31
C ARG A 458 0.51 -35.84 -0.31
N GLU A 459 0.94 -36.14 0.91
CA GLU A 459 1.13 -35.12 1.94
C GLU A 459 2.61 -34.73 1.99
N LEU A 460 2.89 -33.44 2.05
CA LEU A 460 4.24 -32.90 2.20
C LEU A 460 4.32 -32.03 3.45
N PRO A 461 5.42 -32.11 4.24
CA PRO A 461 5.68 -31.13 5.28
C PRO A 461 5.82 -29.75 4.64
N ASN A 462 5.24 -28.75 5.30
CA ASN A 462 5.17 -27.41 4.75
C ASN A 462 5.01 -26.37 5.86
N GLU A 463 5.72 -25.26 5.73
CA GLU A 463 5.65 -24.13 6.65
C GLU A 463 5.06 -22.88 6.00
N PHE A 464 5.26 -22.68 4.69
CA PHE A 464 4.70 -21.54 3.94
C PHE A 464 4.17 -21.95 2.57
N VAL A 465 3.05 -21.34 2.17
CA VAL A 465 2.43 -21.53 0.84
C VAL A 465 2.29 -20.19 0.14
N PHE A 466 2.81 -20.07 -1.08
CA PHE A 466 2.62 -18.91 -1.93
C PHE A 466 1.73 -19.25 -3.13
N VAL A 467 0.54 -18.67 -3.17
CA VAL A 467 -0.46 -18.87 -4.23
C VAL A 467 -0.29 -17.79 -5.30
N LEU A 468 0.39 -18.14 -6.39
CA LEU A 468 0.80 -17.25 -7.48
C LEU A 468 0.17 -17.69 -8.81
N ILE A 469 -1.15 -17.83 -8.81
CA ILE A 469 -1.96 -18.35 -9.94
C ILE A 469 -2.61 -17.26 -10.81
N GLY A 470 -2.13 -16.02 -10.69
CA GLY A 470 -2.58 -14.85 -11.43
C GLY A 470 -3.67 -14.04 -10.72
N GLY A 471 -3.69 -12.74 -11.02
CA GLY A 471 -4.57 -11.72 -10.46
C GLY A 471 -4.27 -10.39 -11.12
#